data_AF-W1VJH8-F1
#
_entry.id   AF-W1VJH8-F1
#
_cell.length_a   1.000
_cell.length_b   1.000
_cell.length_c   1.000
_cell.angle_alpha   90.00
_cell.angle_beta   90.00
_cell.angle_gamma   90.00
#
_symmetry.space_group_name_H-M   'P 1'
#
loop_
_entity.id
_entity.type
_entity.pdbx_description
1 polymer ?
#
loop_
_entity_poly.entity_id
_entity_poly.type
_entity_poly.pdbx_seq_one_letter_code
_entity_poly.pdbx_strand_id
1 'polypeptide(L)' 'MSQDLPAASSANGTQPVCPRHPDRVSYVRCQRCDRPACPQCQVPSAVGIHCVDCVRSAEQRRRPTRTVLGA' A
#
# COMPACT_ATOMS: atom_id res chain seq x y z
N MET A 1 29.13 -13.19 30.84
CA MET A 1 28.53 -13.65 29.57
C MET A 1 27.28 -12.79 29.35
N SER A 2 27.42 -11.49 29.10
CA SER A 2 27.48 -10.85 27.76
C SER A 2 26.25 -11.24 26.93
N GLN A 3 25.09 -10.61 27.16
CA GLN A 3 24.61 -9.40 26.45
C GLN A 3 24.63 -9.56 24.91
N ASP A 4 23.52 -10.04 24.35
CA ASP A 4 23.07 -9.69 23.00
C ASP A 4 21.55 -9.49 23.03
N LEU A 5 21.14 -8.26 23.36
CA LEU A 5 19.78 -7.76 23.20
C LEU A 5 19.89 -6.70 22.10
N PRO A 6 19.44 -6.93 20.85
CA PRO A 6 19.50 -5.92 19.82
C PRO A 6 18.55 -4.76 20.18
N ALA A 7 19.14 -3.59 20.41
CA ALA A 7 18.44 -2.34 20.60
C ALA A 7 17.56 -2.02 19.38
N ALA A 8 16.26 -1.85 19.67
CA ALA A 8 15.21 -1.27 18.87
C ALA A 8 15.69 -0.43 17.66
N SER A 9 15.69 -1.03 16.47
CA SER A 9 15.76 -0.28 15.21
C SER A 9 14.36 -0.10 14.63
N SER A 10 13.49 0.63 15.34
CA SER A 10 12.33 1.27 14.70
C SER A 10 12.68 2.73 14.47
N ALA A 11 13.48 2.90 13.42
CA ALA A 11 13.99 4.17 12.98
C ALA A 11 12.87 5.18 12.69
N ASN A 12 13.07 6.38 13.23
CA ASN A 12 12.45 7.64 12.84
C ASN A 12 10.94 7.78 13.18
N GLY A 13 10.65 8.49 14.27
CA GLY A 13 9.31 8.88 14.71
C GLY A 13 8.57 9.87 13.79
N THR A 14 8.84 9.84 12.49
CA THR A 14 8.03 10.53 11.49
C THR A 14 6.78 9.69 11.26
N GLN A 15 5.63 10.22 11.67
CA GLN A 15 4.35 9.55 11.47
C GLN A 15 4.19 9.15 9.99
N PRO A 16 3.82 7.89 9.68
CA PRO A 16 3.69 7.45 8.31
C PRO A 16 2.56 8.25 7.65
N VAL A 17 2.88 9.08 6.68
CA VAL A 17 1.90 9.89 5.92
C VAL A 17 1.64 9.25 4.57
N CYS A 18 0.44 9.45 4.04
CA CYS A 18 0.13 8.95 2.71
C CYS A 18 0.97 9.70 1.65
N PRO A 19 1.64 9.02 0.72
CA PRO A 19 2.45 9.67 -0.31
C PRO A 19 1.63 10.55 -1.28
N ARG A 20 0.30 10.40 -1.31
CA ARG A 20 -0.60 11.29 -2.06
C ARG A 20 -1.17 12.44 -1.22
N HIS A 21 -1.15 12.29 0.10
CA HIS A 21 -1.72 13.24 1.04
C HIS A 21 -0.72 13.42 2.19
N PRO A 22 0.28 14.30 2.04
CA PRO A 22 1.27 14.54 3.10
C PRO A 22 0.65 15.09 4.39
N ASP A 23 -0.55 15.67 4.28
CA ASP A 23 -1.35 16.19 5.39
C ASP A 23 -2.08 15.10 6.21
N ARG A 24 -2.12 13.85 5.70
CA ARG A 24 -2.88 12.75 6.32
C ARG A 24 -1.95 11.65 6.80
N VAL A 25 -1.92 11.50 8.12
CA VAL A 25 -1.28 10.37 8.81
C VAL A 25 -2.06 9.10 8.53
N SER A 26 -1.33 8.03 8.28
CA SER A 26 -1.85 6.75 7.82
C SER A 26 -1.07 5.60 8.43
N TYR A 27 -1.67 4.93 9.41
CA TYR A 27 -1.10 3.73 10.03
C TYR A 27 -1.40 2.44 9.25
N VAL A 28 -2.40 2.45 8.37
CA VAL A 28 -2.72 1.31 7.51
C VAL A 28 -1.71 1.22 6.37
N ARG A 29 -1.19 0.01 6.14
CA ARG A 29 -0.23 -0.29 5.07
C ARG A 29 -0.89 -1.12 3.97
N CYS A 30 -0.45 -0.90 2.74
CA CYS A 30 -0.88 -1.68 1.59
C CYS A 30 -0.29 -3.09 1.66
N GLN A 31 -1.12 -4.13 1.58
CA GLN A 31 -0.68 -5.53 1.61
C GLN A 31 0.24 -5.92 0.43
N ARG A 32 0.30 -5.11 -0.64
CA ARG A 32 1.08 -5.41 -1.85
C ARG A 32 2.44 -4.72 -1.89
N CYS A 33 2.53 -3.48 -1.40
CA CYS A 33 3.74 -2.66 -1.52
C CYS A 33 4.21 -2.07 -0.19
N ASP A 34 3.55 -2.41 0.92
CA ASP A 34 3.79 -1.97 2.29
C ASP A 34 3.74 -0.44 2.53
N ARG A 35 3.41 0.36 1.51
CA ARG A 35 3.29 1.83 1.67
C ARG A 35 2.05 2.21 2.49
N PRO A 36 2.12 3.31 3.27
CA PRO A 36 0.98 3.84 4.00
C PRO A 36 -0.13 4.33 3.07
N ALA A 37 -1.39 3.96 3.37
CA ALA A 37 -2.59 4.34 2.63
C ALA A 37 -3.61 5.05 3.53
N CYS A 38 -3.82 6.36 3.31
CA CYS A 38 -4.84 7.12 4.05
C CYS A 38 -6.25 6.57 3.76
N PRO A 39 -7.24 6.75 4.66
CA PRO A 39 -8.60 6.20 4.49
C PRO A 39 -9.28 6.57 3.16
N GLN A 40 -8.93 7.69 2.53
CA GLN A 40 -9.43 8.06 1.19
C GLN A 40 -8.77 7.29 0.03
N CYS A 41 -7.58 6.74 0.25
CA CYS A 41 -6.79 5.98 -0.73
C CYS A 41 -6.71 4.48 -0.42
N GLN A 42 -7.39 4.02 0.63
CA GLN A 42 -7.53 2.60 0.95
C GLN A 42 -8.57 2.00 0.02
N VAL A 43 -8.22 0.89 -0.61
CA VAL A 43 -9.13 0.11 -1.44
C VAL A 43 -9.29 -1.26 -0.79
N PRO A 44 -10.52 -1.65 -0.39
CA PRO A 44 -10.76 -2.97 0.16
C PRO A 44 -10.47 -4.05 -0.90
N SER A 45 -9.83 -5.12 -0.46
CA SER A 45 -9.47 -6.26 -1.28
C SER A 45 -9.72 -7.56 -0.50
N ALA A 46 -9.70 -8.69 -1.19
CA ALA A 46 -9.95 -10.00 -0.59
C ALA A 46 -8.96 -10.35 0.54
N VAL A 47 -7.74 -9.79 0.49
CA VAL A 47 -6.65 -10.05 1.46
C VAL A 47 -6.42 -8.92 2.46
N GLY A 48 -7.28 -7.90 2.48
CA GLY A 48 -7.14 -6.71 3.32
C GLY A 48 -7.20 -5.42 2.50
N ILE A 49 -6.20 -4.55 2.65
CA ILE A 49 -6.19 -3.23 2.03
C ILE A 49 -5.10 -3.12 0.96
N HIS A 50 -5.48 -2.61 -0.21
CA HIS A 50 -4.56 -2.16 -1.25
C HIS A 50 -4.59 -0.64 -1.39
N CYS A 51 -3.47 -0.02 -1.75
CA CYS A 51 -3.43 1.40 -2.08
C CYS A 51 -3.91 1.64 -3.52
N VAL A 52 -4.46 2.83 -3.78
CA VAL A 52 -4.92 3.26 -5.12
C VAL A 52 -3.86 3.14 -6.21
N ASP A 53 -2.57 3.28 -5.88
CA ASP A 53 -1.48 3.15 -6.85
C ASP A 53 -1.33 1.71 -7.35
N CYS A 54 -1.36 0.75 -6.42
CA CYS A 54 -1.34 -0.68 -6.74
C CYS A 54 -2.58 -1.13 -7.50
N VAL A 55 -3.75 -0.55 -7.19
CA VAL A 55 -5.00 -0.83 -7.90
C VAL A 55 -4.93 -0.28 -9.32
N ARG A 56 -4.55 0.99 -9.50
CA ARG A 56 -4.36 1.59 -10.83
C ARG A 56 -3.36 0.81 -11.68
N SER A 57 -2.23 0.39 -11.10
CA SER A 57 -1.27 -0.46 -11.82
C SER A 57 -1.85 -1.82 -12.19
N ALA A 58 -2.69 -2.42 -11.33
CA ALA A 58 -3.37 -3.67 -11.64
C ALA A 58 -4.42 -3.49 -12.75
N GLU A 59 -5.20 -2.42 -12.73
CA GLU A 59 -6.17 -2.08 -13.76
C GLU A 59 -5.49 -1.84 -15.11
N GLN A 60 -4.37 -1.10 -15.14
CA GLN A 60 -3.59 -0.88 -16.35
C GLN A 60 -3.07 -2.20 -16.96
N ARG A 61 -2.72 -3.18 -16.11
CA ARG A 61 -2.27 -4.50 -16.51
C ARG A 61 -3.40 -5.43 -16.94
N ARG A 62 -4.65 -5.18 -16.51
CA ARG A 62 -5.83 -5.88 -17.02
C ARG A 62 -6.08 -5.39 -18.45
N ARG A 63 -5.36 -5.97 -19.40
CA ARG A 63 -5.62 -5.74 -20.82
C ARG A 63 -7.09 -6.13 -21.07
N PRO A 64 -7.91 -5.27 -21.70
CA PRO A 64 -9.27 -5.65 -22.02
C PRO A 64 -9.21 -6.90 -22.90
N THR A 65 -9.79 -7.99 -22.42
CA THR A 65 -9.92 -9.22 -23.19
C THR A 65 -10.91 -8.93 -24.30
N ARG A 66 -10.42 -8.48 -25.45
CA ARG A 66 -11.24 -8.37 -26.66
C ARG A 66 -11.47 -9.79 -27.15
N THR A 67 -12.69 -10.29 -26.96
CA THR A 67 -13.14 -11.54 -27.55
C THR A 67 -13.24 -11.36 -29.07
N VAL A 68 -12.90 -12.41 -29.82
CA VAL A 68 -12.83 -12.41 -31.29
C VAL A 68 -14.18 -12.16 -32.00
N LEU A 69 -15.32 -12.21 -31.29
CA LEU A 69 -16.67 -11.90 -31.81
C LEU A 69 -17.19 -10.57 -31.24
N GLY A 70 -16.66 -9.43 -31.69
CA GLY A 70 -17.08 -8.12 -31.17
C GLY A 70 -16.64 -6.96 -32.04
N ALA A 71 -17.27 -6.85 -33.21
CA ALA A 71 -17.45 -5.64 -33.99
C ALA A 71 -18.95 -5.50 -34.30
#